data_AF-A0A536PB98-F1
#
_entry.id   AF-A0A536PB98-F1
#
_cell.length_a   1.000
_cell.length_b   1.000
_cell.length_c   1.000
_cell.angle_alpha   90.00
_cell.angle_beta   90.00
_cell.angle_gamma   90.00
#
_symmetry.space_group_name_H-M   'P 1'
#
loop_
_entity.id
_entity.type
_entity.pdbx_description
1 polymer ?
#
loop_
_entity_poly.entity_id
_entity_poly.type
_entity_poly.pdbx_seq_one_letter_code
_entity_poly.pdbx_strand_id
1 'polypeptide(L)'
;MEASLYGGDSRAALRALQLPLAAALGVAASALVIVLELVIFRPLIPELAALGAATPARWQGLLASVYGGISEELLTRLFLVSVFAWLLSRVLRGALVFSSAIVLAAVLFGLGHLPATAALLPLTPAVVARAVVLNGIAGVVFGWLYWRRGLEAAMVAHFCADLVLHVLFGG
;
A
#
# COMPACT_ATOMS: atom_id res chain seq x y z
N MET A 1 4.39 3.62 -23.57
CA MET A 1 5.50 3.32 -24.50
C MET A 1 5.20 2.07 -25.31
N GLU A 2 4.84 0.93 -24.68
CA GLU A 2 4.44 -0.30 -25.39
C GLU A 2 3.28 -0.13 -26.37
N ALA A 3 2.19 0.55 -25.97
CA ALA A 3 1.07 0.78 -26.87
C ALA A 3 1.51 1.47 -28.18
N SER A 4 2.39 2.47 -28.14
CA SER A 4 2.84 3.13 -29.38
C SER A 4 3.84 2.30 -30.19
N LEU A 5 4.55 1.35 -29.57
CA LEU A 5 5.45 0.42 -30.26
C LEU A 5 4.69 -0.67 -31.01
N TYR A 6 3.48 -1.03 -30.55
CA TYR A 6 2.59 -1.99 -31.20
C TYR A 6 1.41 -1.32 -31.96
N GLY A 7 1.48 0.00 -32.23
CA GLY A 7 0.48 0.73 -33.02
C GLY A 7 -0.82 1.11 -32.28
N GLY A 8 -0.90 0.93 -30.96
CA GLY A 8 -1.98 1.36 -30.09
C GLY A 8 -1.86 2.82 -29.59
N ASP A 9 -3.00 3.42 -29.24
CA ASP A 9 -3.08 4.79 -28.70
C ASP A 9 -2.54 4.86 -27.27
N SER A 10 -1.31 5.36 -27.13
CA SER A 10 -0.65 5.59 -25.85
C SER A 10 -1.40 6.59 -24.95
N ARG A 11 -2.15 7.54 -25.52
CA ARG A 11 -2.96 8.50 -24.75
C ARG A 11 -4.23 7.86 -24.21
N ALA A 12 -4.81 6.90 -24.93
CA ALA A 12 -5.93 6.11 -24.42
C ALA A 12 -5.50 5.19 -23.27
N ALA A 13 -4.34 4.53 -23.41
CA ALA A 13 -3.76 3.71 -22.34
C ALA A 13 -3.48 4.54 -21.07
N LEU A 14 -2.89 5.73 -21.20
CA LEU A 14 -2.67 6.63 -20.06
C LEU A 14 -3.97 7.12 -19.41
N ARG A 15 -5.00 7.42 -20.21
CA ARG A 15 -6.32 7.81 -19.71
C ARG A 15 -7.01 6.68 -18.95
N ALA A 16 -6.79 5.43 -19.36
CA ALA A 16 -7.35 4.25 -18.69
C ALA A 16 -6.80 4.06 -17.27
N LEU A 17 -5.57 4.50 -16.98
CA LEU A 17 -4.97 4.45 -15.64
C LEU A 17 -5.70 5.37 -14.64
N GLN A 18 -6.30 6.47 -15.10
CA GLN A 18 -6.91 7.52 -14.27
C GLN A 18 -6.00 7.97 -13.11
N LEU A 19 -4.78 8.39 -13.44
CA LEU A 19 -3.76 8.81 -12.46
C LEU A 19 -4.24 9.83 -11.40
N PRO A 20 -5.09 10.83 -11.72
CA PRO A 20 -5.63 11.74 -10.69
C PRO A 20 -6.46 11.02 -9.63
N LEU A 21 -7.26 10.01 -10.03
CA LEU A 21 -8.04 9.22 -9.09
C LEU A 21 -7.12 8.34 -8.24
N ALA A 22 -6.11 7.71 -8.84
CA ALA A 22 -5.13 6.90 -8.12
C ALA A 22 -4.42 7.72 -7.04
N ALA A 23 -3.92 8.92 -7.40
CA ALA A 23 -3.31 9.85 -6.46
C ALA A 23 -4.27 10.26 -5.34
N ALA A 24 -5.51 10.62 -5.68
CA ALA A 24 -6.53 11.00 -4.69
C ALA A 24 -6.86 9.87 -3.71
N LEU A 25 -6.97 8.63 -4.19
CA LEU A 25 -7.21 7.46 -3.34
C LEU A 25 -6.00 7.13 -2.47
N GLY A 26 -4.77 7.32 -2.97
CA GLY A 26 -3.54 7.22 -2.19
C GLY A 26 -3.52 8.22 -1.02
N VAL A 27 -3.82 9.49 -1.29
CA VAL A 27 -3.92 10.55 -0.27
C VAL A 27 -5.05 10.26 0.73
N ALA A 28 -6.20 9.77 0.26
CA ALA A 28 -7.30 9.41 1.16
C ALA A 28 -6.94 8.23 2.07
N ALA A 29 -6.24 7.22 1.53
CA ALA A 29 -5.77 6.07 2.30
C ALA A 29 -4.76 6.49 3.38
N SER A 30 -3.79 7.35 3.05
CA SER A 30 -2.83 7.85 4.04
C SER A 30 -3.48 8.73 5.10
N ALA A 31 -4.45 9.57 4.73
CA ALA A 31 -5.23 10.34 5.70
C ALA A 31 -5.98 9.43 6.69
N LEU A 32 -6.61 8.35 6.20
CA LEU A 32 -7.26 7.36 7.06
C LEU A 32 -6.25 6.65 7.97
N VAL A 33 -5.09 6.26 7.44
CA VAL A 33 -4.00 5.65 8.22
C VAL A 33 -3.55 6.60 9.34
N ILE A 34 -3.35 7.89 9.06
CA ILE A 34 -2.99 8.90 10.06
C ILE A 34 -4.07 9.02 11.13
N VAL A 35 -5.35 9.08 10.74
CA VAL A 35 -6.45 9.19 11.71
C VAL A 35 -6.48 7.97 12.64
N LEU A 36 -6.38 6.75 12.10
CA LEU A 36 -6.37 5.54 12.91
C LEU A 36 -5.13 5.46 13.81
N GLU A 37 -3.97 5.88 13.30
CA GLU A 37 -2.74 5.98 14.09
C GLU A 37 -2.93 6.90 15.30
N LEU A 38 -3.46 8.12 15.07
CA LEU A 38 -3.60 9.13 16.11
C LEU A 38 -4.71 8.80 17.12
N VAL A 39 -5.84 8.27 16.64
CA VAL A 39 -7.05 8.09 17.46
C VAL A 39 -7.10 6.73 18.15
N ILE A 40 -6.55 5.68 17.52
CA ILE A 40 -6.66 4.30 18.02
C ILE A 40 -5.31 3.82 18.54
N PHE A 41 -4.29 3.78 17.68
CA PHE A 41 -3.06 3.06 18.00
C PHE A 41 -2.13 3.81 18.96
N ARG A 42 -1.99 5.12 18.84
CA ARG A 42 -1.19 5.91 19.79
C ARG A 42 -1.73 5.86 21.23
N PRO A 43 -3.05 5.97 21.48
CA PRO A 43 -3.58 5.76 22.83
C PRO A 43 -3.44 4.32 23.35
N LEU A 44 -3.55 3.33 22.47
CA LEU A 44 -3.44 1.90 22.83
C LEU A 44 -1.99 1.44 23.05
N ILE A 45 -1.01 2.11 22.46
CA ILE A 45 0.41 1.76 22.49
C ILE A 45 1.21 3.01 22.92
N PRO A 46 1.23 3.34 24.22
CA PRO A 46 1.91 4.53 24.73
C PRO A 46 3.40 4.59 24.38
N GLU A 47 4.03 3.43 24.18
CA GLU A 47 5.44 3.30 23.78
C GLU A 47 5.74 3.96 22.43
N LEU A 48 4.73 4.14 21.56
CA LEU A 48 4.88 4.90 20.31
C LEU A 48 5.31 6.35 20.56
N ALA A 49 4.92 6.95 21.70
CA ALA A 49 5.35 8.31 22.05
C ALA A 49 6.84 8.37 22.42
N ALA A 50 7.41 7.26 22.90
CA ALA A 50 8.82 7.17 23.27
C ALA A 50 9.75 6.92 22.07
N LEU A 51 9.21 6.52 20.90
CA LEU A 51 9.96 6.39 19.64
C LEU A 51 10.40 7.74 19.03
N GLY A 52 10.29 8.84 19.79
CA GLY A 52 10.48 10.21 19.32
C GLY A 52 11.83 10.47 18.63
N ALA A 53 11.72 11.17 17.49
CA ALA A 53 12.68 12.10 16.89
C ALA A 53 13.86 11.59 16.05
N ALA A 54 13.94 10.31 15.69
CA ALA A 54 14.71 9.91 14.51
C ALA A 54 13.79 9.83 13.28
N THR A 55 13.10 10.94 12.95
CA THR A 55 12.39 11.01 11.67
C THR A 55 13.43 11.09 10.56
N PRO A 56 13.39 10.17 9.58
CA PRO A 56 14.26 10.28 8.42
C PRO A 56 14.09 11.66 7.79
N ALA A 57 15.17 12.23 7.27
CA ALA A 57 15.09 13.49 6.55
C ALA A 57 14.10 13.35 5.38
N ARG A 58 13.38 14.42 5.04
CA ARG A 58 12.34 14.41 4.00
C ARG A 58 12.80 13.85 2.66
N TRP A 59 14.07 14.01 2.29
CA TRP A 59 14.64 13.44 1.07
C TRP A 59 14.77 11.91 1.15
N GLN A 60 15.06 11.35 2.34
CA GLN A 60 15.06 9.91 2.58
C GLN A 60 13.64 9.37 2.48
N GLY A 61 12.67 10.11 3.05
CA GLY A 61 11.24 9.82 2.89
C GLY A 61 10.83 9.76 1.42
N LEU A 62 11.22 10.76 0.62
CA LEU A 62 10.94 10.79 -0.82
C LEU A 62 11.54 9.58 -1.58
N LEU A 63 12.80 9.24 -1.31
CA LEU A 63 13.44 8.07 -1.93
C LEU A 63 12.77 6.76 -1.50
N ALA A 64 12.41 6.66 -0.21
CA ALA A 64 11.64 5.53 0.30
C ALA A 64 10.27 5.44 -0.38
N SER A 65 9.56 6.55 -0.62
CA SER A 65 8.29 6.55 -1.35
C SER A 65 8.42 6.01 -2.78
N VAL A 66 9.50 6.36 -3.49
CA VAL A 66 9.74 5.83 -4.86
C VAL A 66 10.05 4.33 -4.79
N TYR A 67 10.93 3.94 -3.88
CA TYR A 67 11.34 2.54 -3.73
C TYR A 67 10.18 1.65 -3.27
N GLY A 68 9.45 2.06 -2.23
CA GLY A 68 8.30 1.35 -1.67
C GLY A 68 7.18 1.23 -2.68
N GLY A 69 6.77 2.36 -3.28
CA GLY A 69 5.73 2.40 -4.30
C GLY A 69 5.99 1.53 -5.53
N ILE A 70 7.25 1.18 -5.84
CA ILE A 70 7.58 0.22 -6.90
C ILE A 70 7.75 -1.20 -6.36
N SER A 71 8.68 -1.38 -5.43
CA SER A 71 9.11 -2.71 -4.96
C SER A 71 8.01 -3.47 -4.24
N GLU A 72 7.26 -2.77 -3.38
CA GLU A 72 6.20 -3.39 -2.61
C GLU A 72 5.03 -3.76 -3.52
N GLU A 73 4.68 -2.92 -4.49
CA GLU A 73 3.64 -3.22 -5.48
C GLU A 73 4.01 -4.40 -6.39
N LEU A 74 5.28 -4.51 -6.80
CA LEU A 74 5.74 -5.69 -7.54
C LEU A 74 5.59 -6.97 -6.70
N LEU A 75 6.04 -6.96 -5.44
CA LEU A 75 5.96 -8.13 -4.59
C LEU A 75 4.51 -8.51 -4.26
N THR A 76 3.69 -7.53 -3.90
CA THR A 76 2.36 -7.82 -3.34
C THR A 76 1.28 -7.87 -4.41
N ARG A 77 1.30 -6.99 -5.41
CA ARG A 77 0.23 -6.90 -6.41
C ARG A 77 0.59 -7.76 -7.61
N LEU A 78 1.76 -7.55 -8.19
CA LEU A 78 2.17 -8.37 -9.34
C LEU A 78 2.39 -9.84 -8.94
N PHE A 79 3.07 -10.11 -7.83
CA PHE A 79 3.33 -11.49 -7.41
C PHE A 79 2.22 -12.08 -6.51
N LEU A 80 2.00 -11.60 -5.27
CA LEU A 80 1.06 -12.26 -4.34
C LEU A 80 -0.40 -12.28 -4.84
N VAL A 81 -0.96 -11.14 -5.27
CA VAL A 81 -2.34 -11.10 -5.78
C VAL A 81 -2.50 -12.02 -6.98
N SER A 82 -1.54 -12.06 -7.91
CA SER A 82 -1.60 -12.97 -9.06
C SER A 82 -1.58 -14.45 -8.66
N VAL A 83 -0.69 -14.84 -7.75
CA VAL A 83 -0.63 -16.22 -7.24
C VAL A 83 -1.92 -16.61 -6.54
N PHE A 84 -2.44 -15.75 -5.67
CA PHE A 84 -3.70 -16.02 -4.98
C PHE A 84 -4.90 -16.02 -5.92
N ALA A 85 -4.99 -15.09 -6.87
CA ALA A 85 -6.06 -15.09 -7.86
C ALA A 85 -6.01 -16.36 -8.70
N TRP A 86 -4.81 -16.81 -9.11
CA TRP A 86 -4.64 -18.07 -9.83
C TRP A 86 -5.12 -19.29 -9.03
N LEU A 87 -4.72 -19.41 -7.76
CA LEU A 87 -5.16 -20.50 -6.89
C LEU A 87 -6.68 -20.45 -6.61
N LEU A 88 -7.19 -19.27 -6.24
CA LEU A 88 -8.59 -19.09 -5.89
C LEU A 88 -9.52 -19.22 -7.09
N SER A 89 -9.05 -18.94 -8.31
CA SER A 89 -9.85 -19.13 -9.53
C SER A 89 -10.29 -20.58 -9.76
N ARG A 90 -9.63 -21.56 -9.11
CA ARG A 90 -10.02 -22.97 -9.17
C ARG A 90 -11.35 -23.22 -8.45
N VAL A 91 -11.62 -22.48 -7.38
CA VAL A 91 -12.78 -22.72 -6.48
C VAL A 91 -13.78 -21.56 -6.44
N LEU A 92 -13.32 -20.32 -6.58
CA LEU A 92 -14.14 -19.11 -6.63
C LEU A 92 -14.37 -18.67 -8.09
N ARG A 93 -15.32 -17.75 -8.29
CA ARG A 93 -15.65 -17.20 -9.62
C ARG A 93 -15.85 -15.69 -9.55
N GLY A 94 -15.64 -15.02 -10.68
CA GLY A 94 -15.89 -13.59 -10.85
C GLY A 94 -15.11 -12.71 -9.87
N ALA A 95 -15.77 -11.66 -9.37
CA ALA A 95 -15.16 -10.66 -8.48
C ALA A 95 -14.63 -11.23 -7.15
N LEU A 96 -15.16 -12.37 -6.68
CA LEU A 96 -14.72 -13.00 -5.44
C LEU A 96 -13.29 -13.53 -5.52
N VAL A 97 -12.81 -13.91 -6.70
CA VAL A 97 -11.41 -14.35 -6.90
C VAL A 97 -10.46 -13.21 -6.55
N PHE A 98 -10.63 -12.06 -7.20
CA PHE A 98 -9.76 -10.90 -7.02
C PHE A 98 -9.93 -10.27 -5.65
N SER A 99 -11.16 -10.11 -5.16
CA SER A 99 -11.41 -9.49 -3.85
C SER A 99 -10.77 -10.30 -2.72
N SER A 100 -10.89 -11.63 -2.74
CA SER A 100 -10.25 -12.50 -1.76
C SER A 100 -8.72 -12.50 -1.89
N ALA A 101 -8.19 -12.52 -3.13
CA ALA A 101 -6.74 -12.44 -3.36
C ALA A 101 -6.14 -11.13 -2.83
N ILE A 102 -6.84 -10.01 -3.03
CA ILE A 102 -6.45 -8.69 -2.53
C ILE A 102 -6.45 -8.68 -1.00
N VAL A 103 -7.50 -9.19 -0.35
CA VAL A 103 -7.57 -9.22 1.12
C VAL A 103 -6.46 -10.09 1.71
N LEU A 104 -6.20 -11.27 1.15
CA LEU A 104 -5.10 -12.14 1.60
C LEU A 104 -3.73 -11.47 1.43
N ALA A 105 -3.47 -10.87 0.26
CA ALA A 105 -2.22 -10.15 0.01
C ALA A 105 -2.06 -8.93 0.93
N ALA A 106 -3.15 -8.20 1.23
CA ALA A 106 -3.13 -7.06 2.15
C ALA A 106 -2.81 -7.46 3.59
N VAL A 107 -3.34 -8.59 4.06
CA VAL A 107 -2.99 -9.14 5.38
C VAL A 107 -1.51 -9.54 5.41
N LEU A 108 -1.03 -10.26 4.38
CA LEU A 108 0.38 -10.63 4.29
C LEU A 108 1.31 -9.42 4.18
N PHE A 109 0.87 -8.36 3.51
CA PHE A 109 1.61 -7.12 3.41
C PHE A 109 1.81 -6.48 4.80
N GLY A 110 0.76 -6.41 5.60
CA GLY A 110 0.87 -5.93 6.99
C GLY A 110 1.69 -6.85 7.89
N LEU A 111 1.60 -8.17 7.71
CA LEU A 111 2.47 -9.12 8.41
C LEU A 111 3.94 -9.01 7.97
N GLY A 112 4.18 -8.69 6.70
CA GLY A 112 5.52 -8.46 6.14
C GLY A 112 6.25 -7.28 6.78
N HIS A 113 5.52 -6.38 7.45
CA HIS A 113 6.09 -5.25 8.20
C HIS A 113 6.50 -5.60 9.64
N LEU A 114 6.18 -6.80 10.13
CA LEU A 114 6.51 -7.19 11.50
C LEU A 114 8.01 -7.23 11.80
N PRO A 115 8.92 -7.67 10.90
CA PRO A 115 10.36 -7.61 11.17
C PRO A 115 10.87 -6.18 11.42
N ALA A 116 10.45 -5.21 10.61
CA ALA A 116 10.80 -3.80 10.80
C ALA A 116 10.17 -3.23 12.08
N THR A 117 8.92 -3.62 12.38
CA THR A 117 8.23 -3.21 13.60
C THR A 117 8.91 -3.75 14.85
N ALA A 118 9.36 -5.01 14.82
CA ALA A 118 10.05 -5.68 15.92
C ALA A 118 11.41 -5.05 16.25
N ALA A 119 12.04 -4.39 15.27
CA ALA A 119 13.28 -3.65 15.49
C ALA A 119 13.06 -2.36 16.31
N LEU A 120 11.82 -1.87 16.39
CA LEU A 120 11.45 -0.63 17.08
C LEU A 120 10.69 -0.89 18.39
N LEU A 121 9.79 -1.88 18.39
CA LEU A 121 8.89 -2.17 19.51
C LEU A 121 8.74 -3.69 19.73
N PRO A 122 8.52 -4.14 20.97
CA PRO A 122 8.05 -5.50 21.22
C PRO A 122 6.75 -5.80 20.48
N LEU A 123 6.65 -6.98 19.86
CA LEU A 123 5.47 -7.41 19.12
C LEU A 123 4.33 -7.85 20.06
N THR A 124 3.67 -6.88 20.70
CA THR A 124 2.42 -7.13 21.43
C THR A 124 1.25 -7.33 20.45
N PRO A 125 0.11 -7.92 20.87
CA PRO A 125 -1.06 -8.05 20.02
C PRO A 125 -1.54 -6.71 19.44
N ALA A 126 -1.44 -5.61 20.19
CA ALA A 126 -1.79 -4.27 19.72
C ALA A 126 -0.83 -3.77 18.64
N VAL A 127 0.48 -3.99 18.80
CA VAL A 127 1.50 -3.62 17.80
C VAL A 127 1.34 -4.43 16.51
N VAL A 128 1.06 -5.73 16.62
CA VAL A 128 0.75 -6.59 15.47
C VAL A 128 -0.53 -6.12 14.77
N ALA A 129 -1.59 -5.84 15.53
CA ALA A 129 -2.84 -5.32 14.98
C ALA A 129 -2.63 -4.00 14.25
N ARG A 130 -1.82 -3.08 14.80
CA ARG A 130 -1.41 -1.84 14.15
C ARG A 130 -0.77 -2.09 12.79
N ALA A 131 0.27 -2.94 12.75
CA ALA A 131 0.98 -3.26 11.52
C ALA A 131 0.05 -3.89 10.46
N VAL A 132 -0.82 -4.82 10.87
CA VAL A 132 -1.75 -5.47 9.93
C VAL A 132 -2.85 -4.53 9.45
N VAL A 133 -3.45 -3.73 10.32
CA VAL A 133 -4.58 -2.86 9.97
C VAL A 133 -4.13 -1.69 9.10
N LEU A 134 -3.10 -0.94 9.52
CA LEU A 134 -2.68 0.26 8.80
C LEU A 134 -2.15 -0.07 7.40
N ASN A 135 -1.27 -1.07 7.29
CA ASN A 135 -0.78 -1.53 6.00
C ASN A 135 -1.87 -2.26 5.21
N GLY A 136 -2.77 -2.99 5.86
CA GLY A 136 -3.86 -3.71 5.21
C GLY A 136 -4.86 -2.80 4.52
N ILE A 137 -5.18 -1.64 5.10
CA ILE A 137 -6.06 -0.63 4.49
C ILE A 137 -5.45 -0.12 3.18
N ALA A 138 -4.18 0.31 3.20
CA ALA A 138 -3.43 0.69 2.01
C ALA A 138 -3.35 -0.49 1.00
N GLY A 139 -3.05 -1.67 1.54
CA GLY A 139 -3.13 -3.00 0.93
C GLY A 139 -4.31 -3.16 -0.01
N VAL A 140 -5.52 -3.04 0.55
CA VAL A 140 -6.81 -3.21 -0.13
C VAL A 140 -7.05 -2.11 -1.16
N VAL A 141 -6.76 -0.85 -0.85
CA VAL A 141 -6.96 0.28 -1.78
C VAL A 141 -6.10 0.11 -3.03
N PHE A 142 -4.80 -0.15 -2.87
CA PHE A 142 -3.91 -0.30 -4.02
C PHE A 142 -4.17 -1.62 -4.75
N GLY A 143 -4.54 -2.69 -4.04
CA GLY A 143 -4.96 -3.95 -4.67
C GLY A 143 -6.22 -3.79 -5.55
N TRP A 144 -7.19 -2.98 -5.11
CA TRP A 144 -8.37 -2.65 -5.92
C TRP A 144 -7.99 -1.82 -7.15
N LEU A 145 -7.09 -0.84 -7.01
CA LEU A 145 -6.55 -0.07 -8.14
C LEU A 145 -5.82 -0.98 -9.12
N TYR A 146 -4.98 -1.90 -8.64
CA TYR A 146 -4.32 -2.90 -9.46
C TYR A 146 -5.32 -3.70 -10.29
N TRP A 147 -6.38 -4.22 -9.66
CA TRP A 147 -7.40 -5.00 -10.35
C TRP A 147 -8.19 -4.18 -11.38
N ARG A 148 -8.51 -2.91 -11.09
CA ARG A 148 -9.36 -2.08 -11.94
C ARG A 148 -8.62 -1.28 -13.00
N ARG A 149 -7.35 -0.96 -12.77
CA ARG A 149 -6.59 0.07 -13.50
C ARG A 149 -5.14 -0.30 -13.79
N GLY A 150 -4.67 -1.46 -13.32
CA GLY A 150 -3.31 -1.91 -13.57
C GLY A 150 -2.31 -1.49 -12.50
N LEU A 151 -1.10 -2.00 -12.64
CA LEU A 151 -0.03 -1.90 -11.65
C LEU A 151 0.44 -0.45 -11.46
N GLU A 152 0.54 0.31 -12.54
CA GLU A 152 1.01 1.69 -12.52
C GLU A 152 0.08 2.60 -11.71
N ALA A 153 -1.24 2.36 -11.76
CA ALA A 153 -2.19 3.10 -10.93
C ALA A 153 -2.00 2.77 -9.43
N ALA A 154 -1.72 1.51 -9.09
CA ALA A 154 -1.40 1.12 -7.72
C ALA A 154 -0.09 1.75 -7.23
N MET A 155 0.96 1.75 -8.08
CA MET A 155 2.25 2.39 -7.78
C MET A 155 2.11 3.90 -7.54
N VAL A 156 1.32 4.60 -8.37
CA VAL A 156 1.07 6.04 -8.18
C VAL A 156 0.30 6.32 -6.89
N ALA A 157 -0.73 5.51 -6.57
CA ALA A 157 -1.46 5.66 -5.33
C ALA A 157 -0.58 5.43 -4.10
N HIS A 158 0.24 4.38 -4.12
CA HIS A 158 1.18 4.08 -3.05
C HIS A 158 2.21 5.19 -2.88
N PHE A 159 2.87 5.61 -3.96
CA PHE A 159 3.82 6.73 -3.93
C PHE A 159 3.19 7.99 -3.33
N CYS A 160 1.96 8.35 -3.72
CA CYS A 160 1.26 9.49 -3.15
C CYS A 160 0.91 9.32 -1.67
N ALA A 161 0.53 8.10 -1.24
CA ALA A 161 0.30 7.80 0.17
C ALA A 161 1.59 8.00 0.98
N ASP A 162 2.72 7.50 0.48
CA ASP A 162 4.02 7.60 1.14
C ASP A 162 4.54 9.04 1.18
N LEU A 163 4.29 9.86 0.17
CA LEU A 163 4.62 11.29 0.24
C LEU A 163 3.91 11.95 1.42
N VAL A 164 2.63 11.64 1.63
CA VAL A 164 1.88 12.15 2.78
C VAL A 164 2.49 11.63 4.08
N LEU A 165 2.73 10.32 4.18
CA LEU A 165 3.18 9.68 5.41
C LEU A 165 4.62 9.99 5.79
N HIS A 166 5.54 10.08 4.82
CA HIS A 166 7.00 10.12 5.06
C HIS A 166 7.66 11.44 4.69
N VAL A 167 7.00 12.32 3.91
CA VAL A 167 7.55 13.63 3.53
C VAL A 167 6.79 14.77 4.20
N LEU A 168 5.45 14.71 4.20
CA LEU A 168 4.61 15.76 4.76
C LEU A 168 4.35 15.58 6.26
N PHE A 169 4.07 14.36 6.68
CA PHE A 169 3.70 14.05 8.08
C PHE A 169 4.86 13.42 8.88
N GLY A 170 5.67 12.57 8.24
CA GLY A 170 6.72 11.78 8.89
C GLY A 170 8.12 12.39 8.85
N GLY A 171 8.25 13.67 8.50
CA GLY A 171 9.51 14.42 8.49
C GLY A 171 9.53 15.49 9.57
#